data_AF-A0A1V5UTD4-F1
#
_entry.id   AF-A0A1V5UTD4-F1
#
_cell.length_a   1.000
_cell.length_b   1.000
_cell.length_c   1.000
_cell.angle_alpha   90.00
_cell.angle_beta   90.00
_cell.angle_gamma   90.00
#
_symmetry.space_group_name_H-M   'P 1'
#
loop_
_entity.id
_entity.type
_entity.pdbx_description
1 polymer ?
#
loop_
_entity_poly.entity_id
_entity_poly.type
_entity_poly.pdbx_seq_one_letter_code
_entity_poly.pdbx_strand_id
1 'polypeptide(L)'
;MTETITRDGDIITINRQRETIEQIDLGVLQDELNSLQEMTKPETQEVLNLAKDGIIHPYYEPSRKLRIAEIEEILERYNGS
;
A
#
# COMPACT_ATOMS: atom_id res chain seq x y z
N MET A 1 -13.13 22.57 -11.38
CA MET A 1 -12.80 21.52 -12.37
C MET A 1 -13.33 20.22 -11.81
N THR A 2 -14.11 19.43 -12.56
CA THR A 2 -14.77 18.22 -12.05
C THR A 2 -13.96 16.97 -12.38
N GLU A 3 -13.63 16.21 -11.36
CA GLU A 3 -13.05 14.87 -11.47
C GLU A 3 -14.19 13.85 -11.43
N THR A 4 -14.11 12.79 -12.22
CA THR A 4 -15.09 11.71 -12.26
C THR A 4 -14.40 10.42 -11.85
N ILE A 5 -14.95 9.75 -10.84
CA ILE A 5 -14.43 8.49 -10.32
C ILE A 5 -15.31 7.37 -10.88
N THR A 6 -14.70 6.40 -11.54
CA THR A 6 -15.39 5.20 -12.06
C THR A 6 -14.80 3.95 -11.43
N ARG A 7 -15.65 3.01 -11.03
CA ARG A 7 -15.26 1.72 -10.44
C ARG A 7 -15.62 0.59 -11.40
N ASP A 8 -14.63 -0.22 -11.75
CA ASP A 8 -14.79 -1.45 -12.51
C ASP A 8 -14.20 -2.60 -11.70
N GLY A 9 -15.05 -3.30 -10.95
CA GLY A 9 -14.62 -4.31 -9.97
C GLY A 9 -13.69 -3.72 -8.90
N ASP A 10 -12.45 -4.19 -8.88
CA ASP A 10 -11.37 -3.75 -8.00
C ASP A 10 -10.58 -2.56 -8.56
N ILE A 11 -10.84 -2.12 -9.78
CA ILE A 11 -10.11 -1.01 -10.39
C ILE A 11 -10.91 0.29 -10.23
N ILE A 12 -10.31 1.27 -9.55
CA ILE A 12 -10.79 2.64 -9.47
C ILE A 12 -10.04 3.48 -10.50
N THR A 13 -10.77 4.17 -11.36
CA THR A 13 -10.19 5.08 -12.35
C THR A 13 -10.67 6.50 -12.07
N ILE A 14 -9.71 7.42 -11.93
CA ILE A 14 -9.98 8.85 -11.76
C ILE A 14 -9.75 9.52 -13.11
N ASN A 15 -10.82 10.07 -13.66
CA ASN A 15 -10.81 10.79 -14.92
C ASN A 15 -10.92 12.29 -14.67
N ARG A 16 -10.10 13.08 -15.36
CA ARG A 16 -10.22 14.53 -15.42
C ARG A 16 -10.56 14.92 -16.85
N GLN A 17 -11.75 15.50 -17.03
CA GLN A 17 -12.32 15.80 -18.35
C GLN A 17 -12.48 14.56 -19.24
N ARG A 18 -11.49 14.25 -20.09
CA ARG A 18 -11.50 13.11 -21.03
C ARG A 18 -10.24 12.24 -20.92
N GLU A 19 -9.43 12.47 -19.89
CA GLU A 19 -8.17 11.77 -19.70
C GLU A 19 -8.19 11.06 -18.35
N THR A 20 -7.71 9.81 -18.37
CA THR A 20 -7.43 9.05 -17.16
C THR A 20 -6.16 9.60 -16.53
N ILE A 21 -6.27 10.13 -15.32
CA ILE A 21 -5.14 10.70 -14.58
C ILE A 21 -4.59 9.73 -13.54
N GLU A 22 -5.42 8.82 -13.03
CA GLU A 22 -5.01 7.85 -12.04
C GLU A 22 -5.84 6.58 -12.17
N GLN A 23 -5.18 5.44 -11.99
CA GLN A 23 -5.82 4.14 -11.92
C GLN A 23 -5.28 3.43 -10.68
N ILE A 24 -6.17 3.02 -9.79
CA ILE A 24 -5.88 2.38 -8.53
C ILE A 24 -6.47 0.97 -8.60
N ASP A 25 -5.62 -0.04 -8.46
CA ASP A 25 -6.06 -1.43 -8.37
C ASP A 25 -6.16 -1.82 -6.89
N LEU A 26 -7.39 -1.88 -6.39
CA LEU A 26 -7.68 -2.22 -5.00
C LEU A 26 -7.28 -3.65 -4.66
N GLY A 27 -7.27 -4.57 -5.64
CA GLY A 27 -6.80 -5.94 -5.46
C GLY A 27 -5.30 -5.98 -5.19
N VAL A 28 -4.52 -5.27 -6.01
CA VAL A 28 -3.06 -5.14 -5.80
C VAL A 28 -2.76 -4.48 -4.46
N LEU A 29 -3.50 -3.43 -4.09
CA LEU A 29 -3.33 -2.79 -2.79
C LEU A 29 -3.68 -3.74 -1.63
N GLN A 30 -4.73 -4.54 -1.75
CA GLN A 30 -5.10 -5.52 -0.75
C GLN A 30 -4.05 -6.63 -0.60
N ASP A 31 -3.48 -7.12 -1.70
CA ASP A 31 -2.36 -8.08 -1.68
C ASP A 31 -1.11 -7.47 -1.05
N GLU A 32 -0.79 -6.20 -1.36
CA GLU A 32 0.31 -5.47 -0.74
C GLU A 32 0.11 -5.31 0.77
N LEU A 33 -1.10 -4.93 1.20
CA LEU A 33 -1.46 -4.81 2.61
C LEU A 33 -1.26 -6.14 3.34
N ASN A 34 -1.77 -7.23 2.77
CA ASN A 34 -1.60 -8.58 3.33
C ASN A 34 -0.12 -8.92 3.46
N SER A 35 0.68 -8.74 2.40
CA SER A 35 2.13 -8.99 2.43
C SER A 35 2.84 -8.17 3.52
N LEU A 36 2.47 -6.90 3.68
CA LEU A 36 3.06 -6.04 4.71
C LEU A 36 2.63 -6.46 6.12
N GLN A 37 1.38 -6.86 6.34
CA GLN A 37 0.84 -7.27 7.64
C GLN A 37 1.32 -8.68 8.05
N GLU A 38 1.37 -9.61 7.11
CA GLU A 38 1.84 -10.99 7.30
C GLU A 38 3.36 -11.10 7.45
N MET A 39 4.11 -10.03 7.15
CA MET A 39 5.55 -9.97 7.41
C MET A 39 5.83 -10.25 8.89
N THR A 40 6.41 -11.42 9.16
CA THR A 40 6.74 -11.84 10.51
C THR A 40 7.94 -11.08 11.04
N LYS A 41 7.99 -10.92 12.36
CA LYS A 41 9.14 -10.34 13.03
C LYS A 41 10.38 -11.20 12.72
N PRO A 42 11.46 -10.61 12.17
CA PRO A 42 12.67 -11.35 11.85
C PRO A 42 13.36 -11.85 13.11
N GLU A 43 14.15 -12.92 12.98
CA GLU A 43 14.99 -13.40 14.05
C GLU A 43 16.06 -12.37 14.42
N THR A 44 16.46 -12.33 15.69
CA THR A 44 17.47 -11.38 16.17
C THR A 44 18.78 -11.48 15.38
N GLN A 45 19.18 -12.68 14.97
CA GLN A 45 20.41 -12.89 14.21
C GLN A 45 20.37 -12.23 12.82
N GLU A 46 19.21 -12.26 12.16
CA GLU A 46 19.00 -11.63 10.86
C GLU A 46 19.08 -10.10 10.98
N VAL A 47 18.41 -9.53 11.99
CA VAL A 47 18.48 -8.10 12.29
C VAL A 47 19.91 -7.67 12.57
N LEU A 48 20.66 -8.45 13.36
CA LEU A 48 22.06 -8.15 13.66
C LEU A 48 22.97 -8.25 12.43
N ASN A 49 22.67 -9.15 11.49
CA ASN A 49 23.43 -9.26 10.25
C ASN A 49 23.21 -8.03 9.37
N LEU A 50 21.96 -7.64 9.12
CA LEU A 50 21.64 -6.43 8.34
C LEU A 50 22.18 -5.16 9.00
N ALA A 51 22.12 -5.07 10.34
CA ALA A 51 22.65 -3.92 11.07
C ALA A 51 24.17 -3.75 10.92
N LYS A 52 24.93 -4.83 10.70
CA LYS A 52 26.38 -4.75 10.41
C LYS A 52 26.65 -4.08 9.07
N ASP A 53 25.75 -4.28 8.11
CA ASP A 53 25.79 -3.63 6.79
C ASP A 53 25.13 -2.24 6.81
N GLY A 54 24.68 -1.76 7.98
CA GLY A 54 23.99 -0.48 8.13
C GLY A 54 22.56 -0.48 7.59
N ILE A 55 21.98 -1.65 7.33
CA ILE A 55 20.64 -1.83 6.77
C ILE A 55 19.64 -2.05 7.91
N ILE A 56 18.54 -1.30 7.89
CA ILE A 56 17.41 -1.53 8.78
C ILE A 56 16.53 -2.60 8.15
N HIS A 57 16.20 -3.65 8.91
CA HIS A 57 15.31 -4.69 8.40
C HIS A 57 13.91 -4.10 8.10
N PRO A 58 13.31 -4.38 6.92
CA PRO A 58 12.03 -3.80 6.46
C PRO A 58 10.89 -3.84 7.48
N TYR A 59 10.82 -4.94 8.26
CA TYR A 59 9.87 -5.08 9.37
C TYR A 59 9.86 -3.89 10.36
N TYR A 60 11.01 -3.29 10.63
CA TYR A 60 11.17 -2.17 11.56
C TYR A 60 11.21 -0.80 10.86
N GLU A 61 11.12 -0.75 9.54
CA GLU A 61 11.15 0.52 8.83
C GLU A 61 9.86 1.32 9.12
N PRO A 62 9.96 2.61 9.47
CA PRO A 62 8.79 3.46 9.68
C PRO A 62 7.86 3.53 8.47
N SER A 63 8.45 3.47 7.26
CA SER A 63 7.75 3.42 5.97
C SER A 63 6.77 2.27 5.86
N ARG A 64 7.03 1.10 6.49
CA ARG A 64 6.08 -0.02 6.51
C ARG A 64 4.76 0.38 7.17
N LYS A 65 4.82 1.03 8.34
CA LYS A 65 3.60 1.46 9.07
C LYS A 65 2.86 2.56 8.32
N LEU A 66 3.58 3.51 7.74
CA LEU A 66 2.99 4.56 6.92
C LEU A 66 2.29 4.00 5.70
N ARG A 67 2.91 3.05 5.01
CA ARG A 67 2.34 2.40 3.82
C ARG A 67 1.11 1.57 4.16
N ILE A 68 1.12 0.81 5.26
CA ILE A 68 -0.07 0.10 5.76
C ILE A 68 -1.23 1.08 5.96
N ALA A 69 -0.99 2.19 6.68
CA ALA A 69 -2.04 3.18 6.95
C ALA A 69 -2.55 3.87 5.68
N GLU A 70 -1.67 4.17 4.72
CA GLU A 70 -2.06 4.76 3.43
C GLU A 70 -2.93 3.80 2.61
N ILE A 71 -2.55 2.52 2.55
CA ILE A 71 -3.34 1.50 1.85
C ILE A 71 -4.71 1.30 2.53
N GLU A 72 -4.73 1.22 3.87
CA GLU A 72 -5.97 1.11 4.64
C GLU A 72 -6.90 2.31 4.36
N GLU A 73 -6.38 3.53 4.35
CA GLU A 73 -7.16 4.74 4.04
C GLU A 73 -7.74 4.69 2.61
N ILE A 74 -6.94 4.28 1.61
CA ILE A 74 -7.40 4.15 0.23
C ILE A 74 -8.50 3.08 0.13
N LEU A 75 -8.28 1.91 0.73
CA LEU A 75 -9.26 0.82 0.72
C LEU A 75 -10.54 1.25 1.43
N GLU A 76 -10.50 1.89 2.59
CA GLU A 76 -11.69 2.40 3.28
C GLU A 76 -12.45 3.42 2.42
N ARG A 77 -11.73 4.32 1.75
CA ARG A 77 -12.31 5.35 0.89
C ARG A 77 -13.09 4.78 -0.29
N TYR A 78 -12.64 3.66 -0.86
CA TYR A 78 -13.21 3.11 -2.09
C TYR A 78 -14.00 1.80 -1.91
N ASN A 79 -13.79 1.01 -0.85
CA ASN A 79 -14.62 -0.15 -0.50
C ASN A 79 -15.83 0.20 0.38
N GLY A 80 -15.85 1.35 1.04
CA GLY A 80 -16.92 1.76 1.95
C GLY A 80 -18.12 2.51 1.33
N SER A 81 -18.18 2.68 -0.01
CA SER A 81 -19.28 3.36 -0.73
C SER A 81 -20.15 2.39 -1.53
#